data_AF-A0A3C0BZK3-F1
#
_entry.id   AF-A0A3C0BZK3-F1
#
_cell.length_a   1.000
_cell.length_b   1.000
_cell.length_c   1.000
_cell.angle_alpha   90.00
_cell.angle_beta   90.00
_cell.angle_gamma   90.00
#
_symmetry.space_group_name_H-M   'P 1'
#
loop_
_entity.id
_entity.type
_entity.pdbx_description
1 polymer ?
#
loop_
_entity_poly.entity_id
_entity_poly.type
_entity_poly.pdbx_seq_one_letter_code
_entity_poly.pdbx_strand_id
1 'polypeptide(L)'
;MAKPIYVLNGPNLNLLGSREPEVYGKETLDDVRARCERRAAALGFSIDFRQSNHEGELVAWIQEARDGAAGLIVNAGAFTHTSIAMLDALLAC
;
A
#
# COMPACT_ATOMS: atom_id res chain seq x y z
N MET A 1 17.79 10.92 7.83
CA MET A 1 17.03 9.68 8.05
C MET A 1 16.97 8.91 6.75
N ALA A 2 16.88 7.58 6.79
CA ALA A 2 16.62 6.80 5.58
C ALA A 2 15.27 7.23 4.95
N LYS A 3 15.16 7.17 3.62
CA LYS A 3 13.86 7.35 2.95
C LYS A 3 12.88 6.29 3.49
N PRO A 4 11.58 6.61 3.63
CA PRO A 4 10.59 5.66 4.12
C PRO A 4 10.33 4.54 3.10
N ILE A 5 9.72 3.45 3.56
CA ILE A 5 9.14 2.43 2.69
C ILE A 5 7.68 2.81 2.40
N TYR A 6 7.32 2.95 1.13
CA TYR A 6 5.94 3.21 0.76
C TYR A 6 5.14 1.91 0.77
N VAL A 7 3.97 1.92 1.38
CA VAL A 7 3.03 0.79 1.45
C VAL A 7 1.69 1.27 0.91
N LEU A 8 1.40 0.94 -0.35
CA LEU A 8 0.20 1.39 -1.06
C LEU A 8 -0.83 0.28 -1.16
N ASN A 9 -2.07 0.62 -0.79
CA ASN A 9 -3.19 -0.29 -0.76
C ASN A 9 -4.28 0.18 -1.73
N GLY A 10 -4.68 -0.70 -2.64
CA GLY A 10 -5.66 -0.44 -3.67
C GLY A 10 -7.11 -0.48 -3.17
N PRO A 11 -8.07 -0.57 -4.10
CA PRO A 11 -9.48 -0.38 -3.81
C PRO A 11 -10.05 -1.43 -2.85
N ASN A 12 -11.02 -0.99 -2.05
CA ASN A 12 -11.78 -1.77 -1.08
C ASN A 12 -10.98 -2.31 0.12
N LEU A 13 -9.65 -2.16 0.15
CA LEU A 13 -8.85 -2.61 1.30
C LEU A 13 -9.13 -1.78 2.57
N ASN A 14 -9.69 -0.58 2.43
CA ASN A 14 -10.24 0.19 3.55
C ASN A 14 -11.41 -0.51 4.26
N LEU A 15 -12.01 -1.53 3.65
CA LEU A 15 -13.12 -2.30 4.23
C LEU A 15 -12.65 -3.59 4.92
N LEU A 16 -11.34 -3.86 4.99
CA LEU A 16 -10.80 -5.01 5.74
C LEU A 16 -11.30 -5.01 7.19
N GLY A 17 -11.67 -6.18 7.69
CA GLY A 17 -12.21 -6.39 9.05
C GLY A 17 -13.67 -5.96 9.25
N SER A 18 -14.27 -5.21 8.31
CA SER A 18 -15.66 -4.75 8.40
C SER A 18 -16.69 -5.66 7.70
N ARG A 19 -16.25 -6.49 6.76
CA ARG A 19 -17.13 -7.34 5.94
C ARG A 19 -17.08 -8.78 6.42
N GLU A 20 -18.23 -9.29 6.89
CA GLU A 20 -18.43 -10.70 7.30
C GLU A 20 -17.23 -11.25 8.11
N PRO A 21 -16.94 -10.68 9.30
CA PRO A 21 -15.69 -10.95 10.04
C PRO A 21 -15.51 -12.41 10.46
N GLU A 22 -16.57 -13.19 10.49
CA GLU A 22 -16.53 -14.63 10.75
C GLU A 22 -16.00 -15.44 9.55
N VAL A 23 -16.01 -14.85 8.34
CA VAL A 23 -15.53 -15.44 7.09
C VAL A 23 -14.16 -14.87 6.69
N TYR A 24 -13.96 -13.56 6.80
CA TYR A 24 -12.78 -12.86 6.26
C TYR A 24 -11.74 -12.45 7.31
N GLY A 25 -12.00 -12.75 8.58
CA GLY A 25 -11.17 -12.32 9.70
C GLY A 25 -11.49 -10.91 10.18
N LYS A 26 -11.06 -10.60 11.41
CA LYS A 26 -11.34 -9.32 12.09
C LYS A 26 -10.23 -8.28 11.88
N GLU A 27 -9.19 -8.64 11.14
CA GLU A 27 -8.03 -7.79 11.00
C GLU A 27 -8.33 -6.62 10.04
N THR A 28 -8.14 -5.40 10.54
CA THR A 28 -8.39 -4.16 9.81
C THR A 28 -7.15 -3.71 9.05
N LEU A 29 -7.32 -2.75 8.15
CA LEU A 29 -6.18 -2.14 7.47
C LEU A 29 -5.27 -1.37 8.45
N ASP A 30 -5.81 -0.84 9.55
CA ASP A 30 -5.02 -0.17 10.59
C ASP A 30 -4.21 -1.18 11.43
N ASP A 31 -4.71 -2.39 11.65
CA ASP A 31 -3.93 -3.47 12.26
C ASP A 31 -2.74 -3.86 11.37
N VAL A 32 -2.96 -3.94 10.05
CA VAL A 32 -1.90 -4.15 9.06
C VAL A 32 -0.88 -3.03 9.14
N ARG A 33 -1.32 -1.76 9.15
CA ARG A 33 -0.43 -0.59 9.29
C ARG A 33 0.44 -0.71 10.53
N ALA A 34 -0.16 -0.96 11.70
CA ALA A 34 0.57 -1.05 12.96
C ALA A 34 1.62 -2.19 12.95
N ARG A 35 1.35 -3.31 12.27
CA ARG A 35 2.35 -4.39 12.07
C ARG A 35 3.49 -3.95 11.16
N CYS A 36 3.18 -3.29 10.05
CA CYS A 36 4.18 -2.75 9.13
C CYS A 36 5.08 -1.73 9.84
N GLU A 37 4.51 -0.81 10.62
CA GLU A 37 5.25 0.20 11.38
C GLU A 37 6.20 -0.45 12.38
N ARG A 38 5.71 -1.39 13.19
CA ARG A 38 6.56 -2.11 14.15
C ARG A 38 7.71 -2.85 13.47
N ARG A 39 7.43 -3.52 12.34
CA ARG A 39 8.46 -4.29 11.62
C ARG A 39 9.49 -3.36 10.97
N ALA A 40 9.06 -2.27 10.34
CA ALA A 40 9.96 -1.31 9.72
C ALA A 40 10.85 -0.62 10.77
N ALA A 41 10.26 -0.20 11.90
CA ALA A 41 11.01 0.42 12.99
C ALA A 41 12.10 -0.51 13.55
N ALA A 42 11.79 -1.80 13.72
CA ALA A 42 12.77 -2.81 14.13
C ALA A 42 13.93 -3.01 13.12
N LEU A 43 13.75 -2.57 11.88
CA LEU A 43 14.76 -2.61 10.81
C LEU A 43 15.38 -1.23 10.53
N GLY A 44 15.04 -0.19 11.30
CA GLY A 44 15.57 1.17 11.13
C GLY A 44 14.90 2.00 10.02
N PHE A 45 13.72 1.61 9.57
CA PHE A 45 12.93 2.34 8.56
C PHE A 45 11.63 2.91 9.15
N SER A 46 11.17 4.02 8.60
CA SER A 46 9.77 4.45 8.70
C SER A 46 8.98 3.95 7.50
N ILE A 47 7.66 4.00 7.59
CA ILE A 47 6.77 3.71 6.45
C ILE A 47 5.92 4.91 6.09
N ASP A 48 5.54 4.99 4.83
CA ASP A 48 4.45 5.83 4.34
C ASP A 48 3.31 4.91 3.89
N PHE A 49 2.26 4.83 4.70
CA PHE A 49 1.19 3.86 4.52
C PHE A 49 -0.07 4.56 4.00
N ARG A 50 -0.47 4.26 2.76
CA ARG A 50 -1.58 4.92 2.08
C ARG A 50 -2.56 3.90 1.50
N GLN A 51 -3.81 4.34 1.29
CA GLN A 51 -4.85 3.55 0.63
C GLN A 51 -5.65 4.46 -0.30
N SER A 52 -6.03 3.95 -1.47
CA SER A 52 -6.95 4.65 -2.36
C SER A 52 -7.85 3.68 -3.14
N ASN A 53 -9.06 4.15 -3.42
CA ASN A 53 -9.98 3.51 -4.36
C ASN A 53 -9.81 4.02 -5.81
N HIS A 54 -8.93 5.00 -6.02
CA HIS A 54 -8.75 5.67 -7.30
C HIS A 54 -7.41 5.26 -7.93
N GLU A 55 -7.48 4.70 -9.15
CA GLU A 55 -6.31 4.25 -9.90
C GLU A 55 -5.29 5.37 -10.12
N GLY A 56 -5.74 6.56 -10.53
CA GLY A 56 -4.85 7.69 -10.80
C GLY A 56 -4.09 8.19 -9.57
N GLU A 57 -4.68 8.08 -8.38
CA GLU A 57 -4.01 8.46 -7.13
C GLU A 57 -2.91 7.46 -6.77
N LEU A 58 -3.17 6.15 -6.95
CA LEU A 58 -2.15 5.11 -6.78
C LEU A 58 -1.00 5.29 -7.78
N VAL A 59 -1.30 5.60 -9.04
CA VAL A 59 -0.30 5.91 -10.07
C VAL A 59 0.56 7.10 -9.66
N ALA A 60 -0.05 8.18 -9.16
CA ALA A 60 0.68 9.36 -8.69
C ALA A 60 1.61 9.02 -7.52
N TRP A 61 1.15 8.22 -6.55
CA TRP A 61 1.99 7.79 -5.42
C TRP A 61 3.10 6.82 -5.82
N ILE A 62 2.90 5.98 -6.84
CA ILE A 62 3.98 5.16 -7.40
C ILE A 62 5.07 6.06 -7.99
N GLN A 63 4.69 7.10 -8.74
CA GLN A 63 5.64 8.07 -9.30
C GLN A 63 6.34 8.88 -8.21
N GLU A 64 5.64 9.27 -7.14
CA GLU A 64 6.21 9.92 -5.96
C GLU A 64 7.24 9.02 -5.27
N ALA A 65 6.95 7.72 -5.13
CA ALA A 65 7.83 6.75 -4.47
C ALA A 65 9.16 6.57 -5.21
N ARG A 66 9.20 6.79 -6.52
CA ARG A 66 10.43 6.68 -7.33
C ARG A 66 11.59 7.49 -6.76
N ASP A 67 11.31 8.72 -6.36
CA ASP A 67 12.30 9.63 -5.78
C ASP A 67 12.21 9.69 -4.25
N GLY A 68 11.02 9.46 -3.69
CA GLY A 68 10.72 9.65 -2.26
C GLY A 68 10.96 8.44 -1.37
N ALA A 69 10.99 7.23 -1.90
CA ALA A 69 11.01 6.00 -1.10
C ALA A 69 12.37 5.28 -1.11
N ALA A 70 12.62 4.48 -0.07
CA ALA A 70 13.68 3.47 -0.06
C ALA A 70 13.23 2.14 -0.71
N GLY A 71 11.92 1.95 -0.85
CA GLY A 71 11.29 0.79 -1.44
C GLY A 71 9.77 0.94 -1.44
N LEU A 72 9.11 0.14 -2.27
CA LEU A 72 7.67 0.19 -2.49
C LEU A 72 7.06 -1.20 -2.30
N ILE A 73 6.00 -1.28 -1.50
CA ILE A 73 5.15 -2.46 -1.32
C ILE A 73 3.75 -2.08 -1.79
N VAL A 74 3.18 -2.86 -2.70
CA VAL A 74 1.85 -2.58 -3.27
C VAL A 74 0.96 -3.81 -3.15
N ASN A 75 -0.22 -3.62 -2.58
CA ASN A 75 -1.36 -4.51 -2.78
C ASN A 75 -2.40 -3.73 -3.59
N ALA A 76 -2.46 -3.94 -4.91
CA ALA A 76 -3.34 -3.17 -5.80
C ALA A 76 -4.81 -3.63 -5.76
N GLY A 77 -5.16 -4.62 -4.93
CA GLY A 77 -6.53 -5.14 -4.85
C GLY A 77 -7.04 -5.57 -6.23
N ALA A 78 -8.25 -5.14 -6.59
CA ALA A 78 -8.83 -5.45 -7.90
C ALA A 78 -8.01 -4.90 -9.09
N PHE A 79 -7.27 -3.80 -8.89
CA PHE A 79 -6.46 -3.22 -9.97
C PHE A 79 -5.28 -4.10 -10.38
N THR A 80 -4.88 -5.10 -9.57
CA THR A 80 -3.94 -6.15 -10.00
C THR A 80 -4.38 -6.84 -11.28
N HIS A 81 -5.69 -6.93 -11.54
CA HIS A 81 -6.25 -7.64 -12.69
C HIS A 81 -6.56 -6.74 -13.89
N THR A 82 -6.61 -5.42 -13.71
CA THR A 82 -7.16 -4.50 -14.71
C THR A 82 -6.27 -3.31 -15.04
N SER A 83 -5.39 -2.89 -14.14
CA SER A 83 -4.67 -1.63 -14.28
C SER A 83 -3.35 -1.81 -15.03
N ILE A 84 -3.40 -1.59 -16.34
CA ILE A 84 -2.19 -1.41 -17.15
C ILE A 84 -1.46 -0.11 -16.75
N ALA A 85 -2.20 0.93 -16.36
CA ALA A 85 -1.60 2.21 -15.94
C ALA A 85 -0.71 2.07 -14.69
N MET A 86 -1.12 1.29 -13.68
CA MET A 86 -0.27 0.99 -12.53
C MET A 86 0.93 0.14 -12.91
N LEU A 87 0.77 -0.84 -13.81
CA LEU A 87 1.88 -1.64 -14.31
C LEU A 87 2.93 -0.76 -14.99
N ASP A 88 2.51 0.13 -15.90
CA ASP A 88 3.41 1.04 -16.59
C ASP A 88 4.11 2.00 -15.63
N ALA A 89 3.41 2.52 -14.62
CA ALA A 89 4.01 3.35 -13.58
C ALA A 89 5.09 2.59 -12.78
N LEU A 90 4.85 1.32 -12.46
CA LEU A 90 5.82 0.46 -11.76
C LEU A 90 7.04 0.14 -12.62
N LEU A 91 6.84 -0.14 -13.92
CA LEU A 91 7.93 -0.46 -14.86
C LEU A 91 8.80 0.77 -15.19
N ALA A 92 8.26 1.98 -15.00
CA ALA A 92 8.99 3.23 -15.20
C ALA A 92 9.80 3.69 -13.97
N CYS A 93 9.62 3.05 -12.81
CA CYS A 93 10.38 3.33 -11.59
C CYS A 93 11.80 2.78 -11.70
#